data_AF-A0A669C1Q7-F1
#
_entry.id   AF-A0A669C1Q7-F1
#
_cell.length_a   1.000
_cell.length_b   1.000
_cell.length_c   1.000
_cell.angle_alpha   90.00
_cell.angle_beta   90.00
_cell.angle_gamma   90.00
#
_symmetry.space_group_name_H-M   'P 1'
#
loop_
_entity.id
_entity.type
_entity.pdbx_description
1 polymer ?
#
loop_
_entity_poly.entity_id
_entity_poly.type
_entity_poly.pdbx_seq_one_letter_code
_entity_poly.pdbx_strand_id
1 'polypeptide(L)'
;KYNEHIFAILQLRRKTRVRDHSLFFSISAGVILESPAVPLTEGDSVTLNCSYKEKYAKGSTSNFSTAFYRNGAFIGKRSEGRLRLIHVSKEDEGFYKCEHPTKGESPENWLEVRAATLSIHPSRSVFFYYETVTLSCAVPGSFSSWTVKRNTSTKSSVSCETWGQLNGSSCTIKGVYPSDSGVYWCESDRGECSNTINIRVTTGVILESPAVPLTEGDSVTLNCSYKEKYAKESTSNFSTAFYRNGAFIGKRSEGRLRLIHVSKENEGFYKCEHPTKGQSPENWLEVRGDDDDIRFCYGFEIEDESKTMIVQKRSIKQLILMNARSVERCKLQNSCTSLPKIHSRLLL
;
A
#
# COMPACT_ATOMS: atom_id res chain seq x y z
N LYS A 1 -27.11 -26.72 -29.00
CA LYS A 1 -25.81 -26.05 -29.25
C LYS A 1 -26.01 -24.59 -28.80
N TYR A 2 -25.54 -24.10 -27.66
CA TYR A 2 -24.48 -24.47 -26.74
C TYR A 2 -24.99 -24.29 -25.30
N ASN A 3 -24.49 -25.12 -24.38
CA ASN A 3 -24.82 -25.14 -22.96
C ASN A 3 -24.16 -23.98 -22.21
N GLU A 4 -24.82 -23.42 -21.20
CA GLU A 4 -24.13 -22.94 -20.00
C GLU A 4 -24.81 -23.54 -18.75
N HIS A 5 -24.11 -24.50 -18.14
CA HIS A 5 -24.42 -25.05 -16.84
C HIS A 5 -23.57 -24.32 -15.80
N ILE A 6 -24.21 -23.59 -14.88
CA ILE A 6 -23.55 -23.15 -13.64
C ILE A 6 -23.77 -24.25 -12.60
N PHE A 7 -22.70 -24.93 -12.21
CA PHE A 7 -22.69 -25.90 -11.12
C PHE A 7 -22.60 -25.17 -9.77
N ALA A 8 -23.58 -25.38 -8.90
CA ALA A 8 -23.47 -25.06 -7.48
C ALA A 8 -23.31 -26.37 -6.70
N ILE A 9 -22.19 -26.51 -5.99
CA ILE A 9 -21.91 -27.66 -5.10
C ILE A 9 -22.60 -27.40 -3.76
N LEU A 10 -23.64 -28.18 -3.44
CA LEU A 10 -24.25 -28.23 -2.12
C LEU A 10 -23.79 -29.50 -1.37
N GLN A 11 -22.97 -29.33 -0.35
CA GLN A 11 -22.70 -30.38 0.65
C GLN A 11 -23.92 -30.50 1.58
N LEU A 12 -24.78 -31.50 1.34
CA LEU A 12 -25.88 -31.86 2.23
C LEU A 12 -25.43 -32.96 3.20
N ARG A 13 -25.32 -32.64 4.50
CA ARG A 13 -25.28 -33.66 5.58
C ARG A 13 -26.62 -33.72 6.32
N ARG A 14 -27.25 -34.90 6.16
CA ARG A 14 -28.27 -35.59 6.98
C ARG A 14 -29.73 -35.10 6.99
N LYS A 15 -30.53 -35.90 6.25
CA LYS A 15 -31.83 -36.51 6.56
C LYS A 15 -32.81 -35.72 7.44
N THR A 16 -33.76 -35.07 6.79
CA THR A 16 -35.15 -34.98 7.29
C THR A 16 -36.14 -35.13 6.15
N ARG A 17 -37.18 -35.90 6.46
CA ARG A 17 -38.24 -36.44 5.61
C ARG A 17 -39.09 -35.33 4.98
N VAL A 18 -39.23 -35.36 3.65
CA VAL A 18 -40.11 -34.46 2.89
C VAL A 18 -41.56 -34.87 3.09
N ARG A 19 -42.42 -33.93 3.48
CA ARG A 19 -43.85 -33.91 3.16
C ARG A 19 -44.18 -32.50 2.68
N ASP A 20 -44.86 -32.44 1.55
CA ASP A 20 -45.23 -31.23 0.82
C ASP A 20 -45.72 -30.10 1.73
N HIS A 21 -45.03 -28.97 1.63
CA HIS A 21 -45.62 -27.66 1.48
C HIS A 21 -44.66 -26.88 0.58
N SER A 22 -45.12 -26.61 -0.64
CA SER A 22 -44.67 -25.52 -1.53
C SER A 22 -43.38 -24.81 -1.10
N LEU A 23 -42.25 -25.22 -1.68
CA LEU A 23 -41.02 -24.43 -1.67
C LEU A 23 -41.31 -23.11 -2.39
N PHE A 24 -41.69 -22.09 -1.63
CA PHE A 24 -41.62 -20.71 -2.08
C PHE A 24 -40.15 -20.37 -2.29
N PHE A 25 -39.65 -20.56 -3.52
CA PHE A 25 -38.43 -19.90 -3.93
C PHE A 25 -38.73 -18.40 -4.06
N SER A 26 -38.56 -17.67 -2.97
CA SER A 26 -38.29 -16.25 -3.06
C SER A 26 -36.94 -16.10 -3.76
N ILE A 27 -36.93 -16.02 -5.10
CA ILE A 27 -35.84 -15.30 -5.78
C ILE A 27 -36.03 -13.86 -5.29
N SER A 28 -35.34 -13.50 -4.22
CA SER A 28 -35.34 -12.15 -3.68
C SER A 28 -34.78 -11.25 -4.79
N ALA A 29 -35.59 -10.29 -5.22
CA ALA A 29 -35.15 -9.13 -5.96
C ALA A 29 -34.03 -8.45 -5.15
N GLY A 30 -32.77 -8.75 -5.48
CA GLY A 30 -31.61 -8.23 -4.76
C GLY A 30 -31.14 -6.90 -5.33
N VAL A 31 -30.58 -6.07 -4.44
CA VAL A 31 -29.80 -4.89 -4.83
C VAL A 31 -28.45 -5.37 -5.37
N ILE A 32 -27.99 -4.77 -6.45
CA ILE A 32 -26.76 -5.13 -7.16
C ILE A 32 -25.89 -3.89 -7.23
N LEU A 33 -24.61 -4.04 -6.88
CA LEU A 33 -23.58 -3.05 -7.16
C LEU A 33 -22.87 -3.46 -8.45
N GLU A 34 -23.01 -2.63 -9.48
CA GLU A 34 -22.29 -2.77 -10.75
C GLU A 34 -20.95 -2.03 -10.64
N SER A 35 -19.87 -2.81 -10.58
CA SER A 35 -18.48 -2.35 -10.59
C SER A 35 -17.81 -2.70 -11.93
N PRO A 36 -16.69 -2.05 -12.30
CA PRO A 36 -15.91 -2.44 -13.47
C PRO A 36 -15.41 -3.89 -13.34
N ALA A 37 -15.37 -4.61 -14.46
CA ALA A 37 -14.87 -5.99 -14.53
C ALA A 37 -13.34 -6.07 -14.64
N VAL A 38 -12.68 -4.94 -14.87
CA VAL A 38 -11.21 -4.81 -14.94
C VAL A 38 -10.73 -3.90 -13.81
N PRO A 39 -9.54 -4.17 -13.24
CA PRO A 39 -8.93 -3.28 -12.26
C PRO A 39 -8.72 -1.89 -12.83
N LEU A 40 -8.93 -0.88 -11.99
CA LEU A 40 -8.69 0.52 -12.34
C LEU A 40 -7.20 0.83 -12.24
N THR A 41 -6.73 1.81 -13.01
CA THR A 41 -5.41 2.42 -12.80
C THR A 41 -5.57 3.71 -12.00
N GLU A 42 -4.55 4.10 -11.24
CA GLU A 42 -4.57 5.42 -10.59
C GLU A 42 -4.85 6.53 -11.61
N GLY A 43 -5.69 7.48 -11.22
CA GLY A 43 -6.18 8.58 -12.06
C GLY A 43 -7.43 8.28 -12.87
N ASP A 44 -7.83 7.01 -12.98
CA ASP A 44 -9.05 6.65 -13.68
C ASP A 44 -10.29 7.29 -13.04
N SER A 45 -11.35 7.36 -13.82
CA SER A 45 -12.66 7.77 -13.35
C SER A 45 -13.66 6.64 -13.59
N VAL A 46 -14.32 6.21 -12.53
CA VAL A 46 -15.31 5.13 -12.59
C VAL A 46 -16.64 5.60 -12.00
N THR A 47 -17.73 5.04 -12.50
CA THR A 47 -19.05 5.17 -11.86
C THR A 47 -19.50 3.80 -11.40
N LEU A 48 -19.69 3.62 -10.10
CA LEU A 48 -20.36 2.45 -9.54
C LEU A 48 -21.88 2.70 -9.57
N ASN A 49 -22.64 1.77 -10.14
CA ASN A 49 -24.09 1.89 -10.21
C ASN A 49 -24.75 0.90 -9.24
N CYS A 50 -25.66 1.40 -8.42
CA CYS A 50 -26.49 0.60 -7.55
C CYS A 50 -27.85 0.41 -8.22
N SER A 51 -28.14 -0.81 -8.67
CA SER A 51 -29.37 -1.15 -9.36
C SER A 51 -30.15 -2.21 -8.58
N TYR A 52 -31.46 -2.32 -8.81
CA TYR A 52 -32.26 -3.42 -8.30
C TYR A 52 -33.24 -3.87 -9.38
N LYS A 53 -33.49 -5.17 -9.47
CA LYS A 53 -34.48 -5.72 -10.40
C LYS A 53 -35.76 -6.03 -9.66
N GLU A 54 -36.83 -5.30 -9.95
CA GLU A 54 -38.15 -5.65 -9.45
C GLU A 54 -38.83 -6.65 -10.40
N LYS A 55 -39.33 -7.77 -9.88
CA LYS A 55 -39.86 -8.91 -10.65
C LYS A 55 -41.03 -8.58 -11.61
N TYR A 56 -41.63 -7.39 -11.50
CA TYR A 56 -42.82 -6.99 -12.27
C TYR A 56 -42.83 -5.54 -12.77
N ALA A 57 -41.73 -4.78 -12.65
CA ALA A 57 -41.71 -3.37 -13.06
C ALA A 57 -41.14 -3.17 -14.46
N LYS A 58 -42.00 -2.72 -15.39
CA LYS A 58 -41.61 -2.23 -16.71
C LYS A 58 -41.10 -0.79 -16.54
N GLY A 59 -39.79 -0.62 -16.38
CA GLY A 59 -39.12 0.67 -16.27
C GLY A 59 -38.60 0.98 -14.86
N SER A 60 -37.31 0.72 -14.63
CA SER A 60 -36.58 1.14 -13.43
C SER A 60 -36.56 2.67 -13.35
N THR A 61 -37.38 3.27 -12.48
CA THR A 61 -37.42 4.73 -12.30
C THR A 61 -36.27 5.17 -11.39
N SER A 62 -35.34 5.92 -11.99
CA SER A 62 -34.05 6.36 -11.47
C SER A 62 -34.14 7.62 -10.60
N ASN A 63 -34.89 7.58 -9.49
CA ASN A 63 -35.03 8.76 -8.60
C ASN A 63 -34.83 8.43 -7.11
N PHE A 64 -34.14 7.35 -6.78
CA PHE A 64 -33.83 6.99 -5.40
C PHE A 64 -32.41 7.45 -5.02
N SER A 65 -32.23 7.72 -3.72
CA SER A 65 -30.92 8.04 -3.14
C SER A 65 -30.38 6.81 -2.41
N THR A 66 -29.31 6.20 -2.90
CA THR A 66 -28.69 5.02 -2.25
C THR A 66 -27.54 5.43 -1.37
N ALA A 67 -27.37 4.71 -0.26
CA ALA A 67 -26.17 4.80 0.55
C ALA A 67 -25.06 3.92 -0.07
N PHE A 68 -23.82 4.38 0.02
CA PHE A 68 -22.65 3.61 -0.38
C PHE A 68 -21.71 3.44 0.81
N TYR A 69 -21.03 2.30 0.84
CA TYR A 69 -20.06 1.94 1.86
C TYR A 69 -18.77 1.45 1.22
N ARG A 70 -17.63 1.73 1.86
CA ARG A 70 -16.30 1.21 1.53
C ARG A 70 -15.67 0.63 2.79
N ASN A 71 -15.24 -0.63 2.77
CA ASN A 71 -14.66 -1.33 3.93
C ASN A 71 -15.55 -1.22 5.18
N GLY A 72 -16.87 -1.31 4.99
CA GLY A 72 -17.88 -1.13 6.02
C GLY A 72 -18.16 0.33 6.44
N ALA A 73 -17.36 1.31 6.02
CA ALA A 73 -17.55 2.72 6.36
C ALA A 73 -18.50 3.42 5.38
N PHE A 74 -19.42 4.24 5.89
CA PHE A 74 -20.36 5.02 5.08
C PHE A 74 -19.66 6.17 4.34
N ILE A 75 -19.70 6.15 3.00
CA ILE A 75 -19.04 7.17 2.15
C ILE A 75 -20.03 8.21 1.58
N GLY A 76 -21.33 8.00 1.81
CA GLY A 76 -22.37 8.98 1.50
C GLY A 76 -23.55 8.41 0.72
N LYS A 77 -24.59 9.25 0.60
CA LYS A 77 -25.73 8.98 -0.28
C LYS A 77 -25.53 9.60 -1.66
N ARG A 78 -26.00 8.94 -2.72
CA ARG A 78 -25.95 9.45 -4.10
C ARG A 78 -27.30 9.31 -4.78
N SER A 79 -27.70 10.32 -5.54
CA SER A 79 -28.89 10.28 -6.38
C SER A 79 -28.71 9.31 -7.54
N GLU A 80 -29.82 8.79 -8.06
CA GLU A 80 -29.87 7.84 -9.19
C GLU A 80 -29.12 6.52 -8.95
N GLY A 81 -28.68 6.26 -7.72
CA GLY A 81 -27.84 5.10 -7.42
C GLY A 81 -26.43 5.17 -8.01
N ARG A 82 -25.86 6.35 -8.29
CA ARG A 82 -24.57 6.47 -8.99
C ARG A 82 -23.48 7.09 -8.12
N LEU A 83 -22.44 6.32 -7.81
CA LEU A 83 -21.24 6.82 -7.15
C LEU A 83 -20.14 7.04 -8.18
N ARG A 84 -19.76 8.29 -8.39
CA ARG A 84 -18.60 8.65 -9.21
C ARG A 84 -17.35 8.76 -8.35
N LEU A 85 -16.33 7.98 -8.70
CA LEU A 85 -14.96 8.13 -8.21
C LEU A 85 -14.17 8.77 -9.36
N ILE A 86 -13.51 9.88 -9.08
CA ILE A 86 -12.75 10.67 -10.07
C ILE A 86 -11.34 10.78 -9.51
N HIS A 87 -10.32 10.58 -10.36
CA HIS A 87 -8.92 10.52 -9.96
C HIS A 87 -8.69 9.46 -8.88
N VAL A 88 -9.12 8.23 -9.19
CA VAL A 88 -9.02 7.06 -8.29
C VAL A 88 -7.56 6.89 -7.86
N SER A 89 -7.33 6.67 -6.57
CA SER A 89 -6.00 6.42 -6.01
C SER A 89 -5.93 5.03 -5.37
N LYS A 90 -4.74 4.58 -4.96
CA LYS A 90 -4.63 3.32 -4.22
C LYS A 90 -5.48 3.31 -2.93
N GLU A 91 -5.79 4.47 -2.35
CA GLU A 91 -6.68 4.61 -1.17
C GLU A 91 -8.16 4.34 -1.48
N ASP A 92 -8.52 4.30 -2.76
CA ASP A 92 -9.87 3.96 -3.21
C ASP A 92 -10.06 2.46 -3.44
N GLU A 93 -9.01 1.66 -3.26
CA GLU A 93 -9.12 0.20 -3.25
C GLU A 93 -9.89 -0.27 -2.01
N GLY A 94 -10.76 -1.27 -2.18
CA GLY A 94 -11.49 -1.87 -1.06
C GLY A 94 -12.78 -2.59 -1.43
N PHE A 95 -13.48 -3.06 -0.41
CA PHE A 95 -14.79 -3.69 -0.52
C PHE A 95 -15.90 -2.64 -0.54
N TYR A 96 -16.59 -2.53 -1.67
CA TYR A 96 -17.72 -1.63 -1.85
C TYR A 96 -19.06 -2.38 -1.76
N LYS A 97 -20.05 -1.74 -1.13
CA LYS A 97 -21.46 -2.14 -1.22
C LYS A 97 -22.37 -0.92 -1.29
N CYS A 98 -23.58 -1.11 -1.76
CA CYS A 98 -24.62 -0.09 -1.74
C CYS A 98 -25.86 -0.58 -1.00
N GLU A 99 -26.60 0.36 -0.44
CA GLU A 99 -27.85 0.09 0.28
C GLU A 99 -28.97 0.92 -0.33
N HIS A 100 -29.99 0.22 -0.82
CA HIS A 100 -31.21 0.82 -1.31
C HIS A 100 -32.17 1.09 -0.14
N PRO A 101 -32.81 2.27 -0.07
CA PRO A 101 -33.64 2.68 1.08
C PRO A 101 -34.71 1.69 1.52
N THR A 102 -35.26 0.92 0.60
CA THR A 102 -36.38 -0.01 0.85
C THR A 102 -36.13 -1.44 0.38
N LYS A 103 -34.98 -1.71 -0.26
CA LYS A 103 -34.70 -3.02 -0.89
C LYS A 103 -33.50 -3.74 -0.27
N GLY A 104 -32.81 -3.11 0.68
CA GLY A 104 -31.71 -3.70 1.43
C GLY A 104 -30.34 -3.42 0.80
N GLU A 105 -29.35 -4.24 1.15
CA GLU A 105 -27.96 -4.09 0.77
C GLU A 105 -27.58 -4.97 -0.43
N SER A 106 -26.63 -4.50 -1.24
CA SER A 106 -25.91 -5.34 -2.19
C SER A 106 -24.88 -6.21 -1.48
N PRO A 107 -24.46 -7.33 -2.09
CA PRO A 107 -23.20 -7.98 -1.72
C PRO A 107 -22.02 -7.00 -1.80
N GLU A 108 -20.97 -7.28 -1.03
CA GLU A 108 -19.70 -6.57 -1.14
C GLU A 108 -18.94 -7.01 -2.40
N ASN A 109 -18.30 -6.05 -3.06
CA ASN A 109 -17.46 -6.29 -4.21
C ASN A 109 -16.12 -5.55 -4.07
N TRP A 110 -15.03 -6.25 -4.32
CA TRP A 110 -13.68 -5.66 -4.29
C TRP A 110 -13.44 -4.79 -5.52
N LEU A 111 -13.10 -3.52 -5.29
CA LEU A 111 -12.64 -2.60 -6.33
C LEU A 111 -11.12 -2.58 -6.31
N GLU A 112 -10.48 -3.24 -7.27
CA GLU A 112 -9.01 -3.25 -7.39
C GLU A 112 -8.51 -1.98 -8.08
N VAL A 113 -7.50 -1.34 -7.47
CA VAL A 113 -6.78 -0.19 -8.04
C VAL A 113 -5.31 -0.52 -8.18
N ARG A 114 -4.82 -0.43 -9.40
CA ARG A 114 -3.42 -0.64 -9.77
C ARG A 114 -2.69 0.69 -9.77
N ALA A 115 -1.64 0.76 -8.96
CA ALA A 115 -0.73 1.90 -8.92
C ALA A 115 0.58 1.58 -9.65
N ALA A 116 1.22 2.60 -10.22
CA ALA A 116 2.56 2.41 -10.75
C ALA A 116 3.55 2.10 -9.63
N THR A 117 4.54 1.27 -9.93
CA THR A 117 5.54 0.85 -8.96
C THR A 117 6.93 1.24 -9.43
N LEU A 118 7.64 2.02 -8.62
CA LEU A 118 9.05 2.27 -8.80
C LEU A 118 9.86 1.12 -8.17
N SER A 119 10.72 0.53 -8.97
CA SER A 119 11.71 -0.47 -8.56
C SER A 119 13.13 0.03 -8.77
N ILE A 120 14.08 -0.52 -8.04
CA ILE A 120 15.51 -0.18 -8.14
C ILE A 120 16.36 -1.44 -8.25
N HIS A 121 17.41 -1.37 -9.07
CA HIS A 121 18.42 -2.39 -9.22
C HIS A 121 19.82 -1.78 -9.06
N PRO A 122 20.69 -2.37 -8.23
CA PRO A 122 20.40 -3.41 -7.22
C PRO A 122 19.32 -3.00 -6.21
N SER A 123 18.58 -3.95 -5.65
CA SER A 123 17.42 -3.70 -4.75
C SER A 123 17.80 -3.20 -3.35
N ARG A 124 18.56 -2.11 -3.27
CA ARG A 124 19.16 -1.54 -2.05
C ARG A 124 18.95 -0.02 -1.98
N SER A 125 18.95 0.58 -0.78
CA SER A 125 18.77 2.03 -0.59
C SER A 125 20.09 2.81 -0.44
N VAL A 126 21.18 2.13 -0.09
CA VAL A 126 22.50 2.76 0.16
C VAL A 126 23.53 2.22 -0.82
N PHE A 127 24.26 3.13 -1.46
CA PHE A 127 25.24 2.81 -2.50
C PHE A 127 26.59 3.47 -2.25
N PHE A 128 27.64 2.85 -2.76
CA PHE A 128 28.95 3.44 -2.86
C PHE A 128 29.05 4.39 -4.05
N TYR A 129 29.99 5.32 -3.92
CA TYR A 129 30.45 6.15 -5.03
C TYR A 129 30.81 5.29 -6.26
N TYR A 130 30.42 5.78 -7.44
CA TYR A 130 30.63 5.15 -8.76
C TYR A 130 29.86 3.84 -8.99
N GLU A 131 28.96 3.43 -8.09
CA GLU A 131 28.06 2.31 -8.41
C GLU A 131 27.05 2.71 -9.47
N THR A 132 26.59 1.69 -10.21
CA THR A 132 25.50 1.85 -11.17
C THR A 132 24.17 1.55 -10.49
N VAL A 133 23.20 2.44 -10.70
CA VAL A 133 21.84 2.30 -10.20
C VAL A 133 20.87 2.42 -11.37
N THR A 134 19.93 1.49 -11.46
CA THR A 134 18.84 1.51 -12.44
C THR A 134 17.50 1.58 -11.70
N LEU A 135 16.70 2.58 -12.03
CA LEU A 135 15.35 2.80 -11.52
C LEU A 135 14.36 2.48 -12.63
N SER A 136 13.33 1.70 -12.37
CA SER A 136 12.37 1.26 -13.38
C SER A 136 10.94 1.43 -12.91
N CYS A 137 10.12 2.10 -13.73
CA CYS A 137 8.69 2.22 -13.50
C CYS A 137 7.97 1.02 -14.11
N ALA A 138 7.32 0.22 -13.26
CA ALA A 138 6.36 -0.80 -13.66
C ALA A 138 4.98 -0.15 -13.77
N VAL A 139 4.41 -0.20 -14.98
CA VAL A 139 3.12 0.40 -15.30
C VAL A 139 2.10 -0.72 -15.52
N PRO A 140 1.02 -0.77 -14.72
CA PRO A 140 -0.08 -1.67 -15.01
C PRO A 140 -0.87 -1.18 -16.23
N GLY A 141 -0.84 -1.93 -17.33
CA GLY A 141 -1.61 -1.64 -18.54
C GLY A 141 -0.85 -0.87 -19.63
N SER A 142 -1.58 -0.52 -20.70
CA SER A 142 -1.15 0.42 -21.75
C SER A 142 -1.63 1.81 -21.36
N PHE A 143 -0.98 2.89 -21.80
CA PHE A 143 -1.49 4.29 -21.82
C PHE A 143 -0.92 5.35 -20.86
N SER A 144 0.28 5.22 -20.27
CA SER A 144 0.94 6.40 -19.68
C SER A 144 2.45 6.41 -19.84
N SER A 145 2.98 7.57 -20.25
CA SER A 145 4.42 7.87 -20.32
C SER A 145 4.94 8.21 -18.92
N TRP A 146 5.07 7.20 -18.06
CA TRP A 146 5.64 7.38 -16.73
C TRP A 146 7.11 7.76 -16.80
N THR A 147 7.47 8.82 -16.09
CA THR A 147 8.83 9.36 -16.09
C THR A 147 9.43 9.25 -14.70
N VAL A 148 10.66 8.73 -14.60
CA VAL A 148 11.41 8.75 -13.36
C VAL A 148 11.83 10.19 -13.04
N LYS A 149 11.43 10.68 -11.88
CA LYS A 149 11.84 11.96 -11.33
C LYS A 149 12.62 11.77 -10.04
N ARG A 150 13.38 12.81 -9.69
CA ARG A 150 14.12 12.87 -8.42
C ARG A 150 14.06 14.24 -7.78
N ASN A 151 14.21 14.24 -6.46
CA ASN A 151 14.48 15.41 -5.65
C ASN A 151 15.74 15.17 -4.83
N THR A 152 16.79 15.92 -5.14
CA THR A 152 18.08 15.85 -4.45
C THR A 152 18.40 17.20 -3.82
N SER A 153 19.43 17.24 -2.97
CA SER A 153 19.89 18.49 -2.33
C SER A 153 20.30 19.60 -3.32
N THR A 154 20.62 19.22 -4.57
CA THR A 154 21.09 20.16 -5.60
C THR A 154 20.00 20.61 -6.56
N LYS A 155 18.99 19.77 -6.83
CA LYS A 155 17.90 20.07 -7.77
C LYS A 155 16.62 19.34 -7.36
N SER A 156 15.49 20.04 -7.49
CA SER A 156 14.16 19.51 -7.18
C SER A 156 13.37 19.15 -8.44
N SER A 157 12.71 18.00 -8.42
CA SER A 157 11.74 17.53 -9.42
C SER A 157 12.26 17.56 -10.86
N VAL A 158 13.37 16.87 -11.12
CA VAL A 158 13.97 16.82 -12.47
C VAL A 158 13.77 15.45 -13.11
N SER A 159 13.34 15.43 -14.37
CA SER A 159 13.22 14.22 -15.20
C SER A 159 14.58 13.58 -15.47
N CYS A 160 14.60 12.23 -15.50
CA CYS A 160 15.76 11.40 -15.80
C CYS A 160 16.57 11.86 -17.01
N GLU A 161 15.92 12.37 -18.05
CA GLU A 161 16.57 12.80 -19.30
C GLU A 161 17.74 13.78 -19.10
N THR A 162 17.74 14.51 -17.98
CA THR A 162 18.74 15.52 -17.65
C THR A 162 19.90 15.02 -16.79
N TRP A 163 19.78 13.85 -16.15
CA TRP A 163 20.73 13.38 -15.15
C TRP A 163 21.07 11.89 -15.22
N GLY A 164 20.33 11.11 -15.99
CA GLY A 164 20.54 9.68 -16.18
C GLY A 164 20.38 9.27 -17.64
N GLN A 165 20.55 7.97 -17.89
CA GLN A 165 20.36 7.37 -19.21
C GLN A 165 18.98 6.71 -19.25
N LEU A 166 18.11 7.25 -20.09
CA LEU A 166 16.76 6.72 -20.30
C LEU A 166 16.81 5.43 -21.13
N ASN A 167 16.06 4.42 -20.71
CA ASN A 167 15.83 3.19 -21.48
C ASN A 167 14.40 2.73 -21.26
N GLY A 168 13.48 3.16 -22.13
CA GLY A 168 12.05 2.97 -21.94
C GLY A 168 11.56 3.66 -20.66
N SER A 169 10.85 2.92 -19.79
CA SER A 169 10.40 3.41 -18.48
C SER A 169 11.46 3.30 -17.38
N SER A 170 12.72 3.03 -17.75
CA SER A 170 13.85 2.93 -16.82
C SER A 170 14.85 4.06 -16.98
N CYS A 171 15.54 4.37 -15.89
CA CYS A 171 16.54 5.40 -15.77
C CYS A 171 17.79 4.84 -15.11
N THR A 172 18.93 4.92 -15.79
CA THR A 172 20.20 4.40 -15.28
C THR A 172 21.22 5.50 -15.00
N ILE A 173 21.80 5.49 -13.80
CA ILE A 173 22.96 6.31 -13.43
C ILE A 173 24.17 5.37 -13.39
N LYS A 174 25.13 5.54 -14.31
CA LYS A 174 26.30 4.65 -14.43
C LYS A 174 27.36 4.85 -13.33
N GLY A 175 27.29 5.95 -12.59
CA GLY A 175 28.18 6.24 -11.49
C GLY A 175 27.54 7.28 -10.59
N VAL A 176 26.97 6.81 -9.47
CA VAL A 176 26.31 7.70 -8.51
C VAL A 176 27.33 8.51 -7.69
N TYR A 177 26.96 9.76 -7.42
CA TYR A 177 27.70 10.71 -6.58
C TYR A 177 26.91 11.05 -5.31
N PRO A 178 27.55 11.55 -4.24
CA PRO A 178 26.85 12.02 -3.04
C PRO A 178 25.71 13.01 -3.33
N SER A 179 25.85 13.85 -4.37
CA SER A 179 24.83 14.79 -4.85
C SER A 179 23.59 14.13 -5.48
N ASP A 180 23.67 12.85 -5.83
CA ASP A 180 22.53 12.05 -6.29
C ASP A 180 21.73 11.48 -5.12
N SER A 181 22.15 11.67 -3.87
CA SER A 181 21.35 11.27 -2.71
C SER A 181 20.05 12.07 -2.66
N GLY A 182 18.92 11.39 -2.46
CA GLY A 182 17.61 12.01 -2.47
C GLY A 182 16.46 11.03 -2.69
N VAL A 183 15.28 11.58 -2.93
CA VAL A 183 14.04 10.82 -3.11
C VAL A 183 13.71 10.70 -4.60
N TYR A 184 13.31 9.51 -5.02
CA TYR A 184 13.01 9.14 -6.39
C TYR A 184 11.59 8.57 -6.48
N TRP A 185 10.85 8.89 -7.55
CA TRP A 185 9.50 8.40 -7.83
C TRP A 185 9.27 8.36 -9.34
N CYS A 186 8.23 7.64 -9.77
CA CYS A 186 7.67 7.74 -11.11
C CYS A 186 6.50 8.72 -11.10
N GLU A 187 6.38 9.55 -12.12
CA GLU A 187 5.26 10.46 -12.29
C GLU A 187 4.64 10.32 -13.69
N SER A 188 3.31 10.27 -13.75
CA SER A 188 2.56 10.28 -15.01
C SER A 188 2.37 11.70 -15.55
N ASP A 189 1.94 11.81 -16.81
CA ASP A 189 1.57 13.08 -17.46
C ASP A 189 0.36 13.76 -16.79
N ARG A 190 -0.46 12.99 -16.09
CA ARG A 190 -1.61 13.45 -15.29
C ARG A 190 -1.23 13.85 -13.86
N GLY A 191 0.03 13.66 -13.47
CA GLY A 191 0.53 13.99 -12.12
C GLY A 191 0.27 12.91 -11.07
N GLU A 192 -0.04 11.67 -11.45
CA GLU A 192 -0.04 10.54 -10.51
C GLU A 192 1.41 10.18 -10.14
N CYS A 193 1.63 9.77 -8.89
CA CYS A 193 2.97 9.51 -8.35
C CYS A 193 3.03 8.06 -7.82
N SER A 194 4.10 7.32 -8.14
CA SER A 194 4.32 5.96 -7.61
C SER A 194 4.79 5.98 -6.14
N ASN A 195 5.08 4.80 -5.58
CA ASN A 195 5.90 4.72 -4.37
C ASN A 195 7.24 5.46 -4.55
N THR A 196 7.80 5.91 -3.43
CA THR A 196 9.08 6.61 -3.39
C THR A 196 10.20 5.71 -2.91
N ILE A 197 11.40 5.91 -3.45
CA ILE A 197 12.65 5.29 -2.99
C ILE A 197 13.62 6.38 -2.55
N ASN A 198 14.19 6.24 -1.36
CA ASN A 198 15.24 7.14 -0.87
C ASN A 198 16.62 6.50 -1.11
N ILE A 199 17.43 7.16 -1.91
CA ILE A 199 18.79 6.72 -2.25
C ILE A 199 19.79 7.54 -1.44
N ARG A 200 20.74 6.85 -0.80
CA ARG A 200 21.87 7.48 -0.12
C ARG A 200 23.19 7.00 -0.72
N VAL A 201 24.02 7.94 -1.14
CA VAL A 201 25.34 7.64 -1.72
C VAL A 201 26.43 8.06 -0.75
N THR A 202 27.34 7.15 -0.40
CA THR A 202 28.40 7.41 0.59
C THR A 202 29.69 6.63 0.29
N THR A 203 30.68 6.75 1.16
CA THR A 203 31.97 6.04 1.11
C THR A 203 32.25 5.39 2.46
N GLY A 204 33.11 4.37 2.51
CA GLY A 204 33.49 3.72 3.77
C GLY A 204 32.63 2.49 4.05
N VAL A 205 31.98 2.44 5.22
CA VAL A 205 31.12 1.31 5.62
C VAL A 205 29.67 1.64 5.28
N ILE A 206 28.95 0.71 4.66
CA ILE A 206 27.51 0.81 4.37
C ILE A 206 26.76 -0.40 4.90
N LEU A 207 25.50 -0.17 5.24
CA LEU A 207 24.52 -1.22 5.42
C LEU A 207 23.66 -1.30 4.15
N GLU A 208 23.77 -2.43 3.46
CA GLU A 208 22.93 -2.78 2.32
C GLU A 208 21.60 -3.33 2.83
N SER A 209 20.58 -2.48 2.80
CA SER A 209 19.19 -2.77 3.18
C SER A 209 18.26 -2.63 1.98
N PRO A 210 17.10 -3.32 1.97
CA PRO A 210 16.09 -3.17 0.92
C PRO A 210 15.69 -1.72 0.71
N ALA A 211 15.41 -1.37 -0.54
CA ALA A 211 14.95 -0.04 -0.92
C ALA A 211 13.43 0.15 -0.82
N VAL A 212 12.69 -0.95 -0.68
CA VAL A 212 11.23 -1.01 -0.63
C VAL A 212 10.85 -1.64 0.71
N PRO A 213 9.73 -1.21 1.34
CA PRO A 213 9.25 -1.80 2.59
C PRO A 213 9.04 -3.32 2.46
N LEU A 214 9.30 -4.03 3.55
CA LEU A 214 9.01 -5.46 3.67
C LEU A 214 7.57 -5.68 4.12
N THR A 215 7.01 -6.83 3.82
CA THR A 215 5.73 -7.30 4.36
C THR A 215 6.01 -8.27 5.52
N GLU A 216 5.10 -8.36 6.49
CA GLU A 216 5.21 -9.37 7.53
C GLU A 216 5.32 -10.79 6.94
N GLY A 217 6.17 -11.61 7.55
CA GLY A 217 6.50 -12.94 7.04
C GLY A 217 7.66 -12.97 6.03
N ASP A 218 8.05 -11.83 5.45
CA ASP A 218 9.19 -11.75 4.53
C ASP A 218 10.51 -12.16 5.21
N SER A 219 11.51 -12.46 4.38
CA SER A 219 12.88 -12.72 4.82
C SER A 219 13.85 -11.83 4.07
N VAL A 220 14.75 -11.19 4.81
CA VAL A 220 15.73 -10.25 4.27
C VAL A 220 17.13 -10.57 4.81
N THR A 221 18.16 -10.30 4.00
CA THR A 221 19.55 -10.30 4.46
C THR A 221 20.10 -8.89 4.36
N LEU A 222 20.43 -8.30 5.50
CA LEU A 222 21.18 -7.04 5.55
C LEU A 222 22.67 -7.35 5.45
N ASN A 223 23.36 -6.69 4.54
CA ASN A 223 24.77 -6.94 4.29
C ASN A 223 25.60 -5.70 4.67
N CYS A 224 26.61 -5.89 5.50
CA CYS A 224 27.55 -4.84 5.86
C CYS A 224 28.72 -4.89 4.87
N SER A 225 28.91 -3.81 4.13
CA SER A 225 29.94 -3.73 3.10
C SER A 225 30.89 -2.58 3.41
N TYR A 226 32.16 -2.75 3.07
CA TYR A 226 33.18 -1.72 3.13
C TYR A 226 33.82 -1.53 1.76
N LYS A 227 34.01 -0.27 1.36
CA LYS A 227 34.74 0.09 0.16
C LYS A 227 35.64 1.28 0.44
N GLU A 228 36.93 1.10 0.21
CA GLU A 228 37.89 2.20 0.19
C GLU A 228 37.54 3.16 -0.96
N LYS A 229 37.73 4.48 -0.75
CA LYS A 229 37.21 5.53 -1.66
C LYS A 229 37.51 5.31 -3.15
N TYR A 230 38.69 4.77 -3.47
CA TYR A 230 39.14 4.53 -4.84
C TYR A 230 39.27 3.05 -5.20
N ALA A 231 38.85 2.13 -4.31
CA ALA A 231 38.82 0.72 -4.63
C ALA A 231 37.75 0.43 -5.68
N LYS A 232 38.03 -0.51 -6.59
CA LYS A 232 37.05 -0.95 -7.58
C LYS A 232 35.96 -1.82 -6.95
N GLU A 233 36.37 -2.72 -6.05
CA GLU A 233 35.49 -3.70 -5.41
C GLU A 233 35.27 -3.36 -3.93
N SER A 234 34.09 -3.72 -3.43
CA SER A 234 33.77 -3.70 -2.00
C SER A 234 33.99 -5.09 -1.38
N THR A 235 34.21 -5.13 -0.08
CA THR A 235 34.25 -6.37 0.71
C THR A 235 33.09 -6.39 1.68
N SER A 236 32.49 -7.56 1.90
CA SER A 236 31.48 -7.81 2.94
C SER A 236 31.87 -8.96 3.87
N ASN A 237 32.93 -9.70 3.56
CA ASN A 237 33.35 -10.87 4.33
C ASN A 237 34.25 -10.46 5.50
N PHE A 238 33.66 -9.87 6.54
CA PHE A 238 34.34 -9.52 7.78
C PHE A 238 33.41 -9.61 8.99
N SER A 239 34.00 -9.81 10.17
CA SER A 239 33.24 -9.88 11.41
C SER A 239 32.73 -8.50 11.80
N THR A 240 31.42 -8.25 11.71
CA THR A 240 30.80 -6.93 11.96
C THR A 240 29.80 -7.00 13.10
N ALA A 241 29.68 -5.90 13.85
CA ALA A 241 28.62 -5.74 14.86
C ALA A 241 27.40 -5.06 14.22
N PHE A 242 26.20 -5.52 14.56
CA PHE A 242 24.94 -4.92 14.10
C PHE A 242 24.22 -4.24 15.26
N TYR A 243 23.54 -3.14 14.94
CA TYR A 243 22.72 -2.38 15.86
C TYR A 243 21.35 -2.12 15.27
N ARG A 244 20.34 -2.06 16.15
CA ARG A 244 18.96 -1.66 15.84
C ARG A 244 18.51 -0.65 16.88
N ASN A 245 18.05 0.52 16.44
CA ASN A 245 17.64 1.64 17.29
C ASN A 245 18.72 1.98 18.34
N GLY A 246 19.99 1.98 17.91
CA GLY A 246 21.15 2.19 18.77
C GLY A 246 21.56 0.99 19.65
N ALA A 247 20.70 -0.02 19.84
CA ALA A 247 21.00 -1.18 20.66
C ALA A 247 21.78 -2.26 19.88
N PHE A 248 22.80 -2.85 20.52
CA PHE A 248 23.56 -3.96 19.94
C PHE A 248 22.71 -5.22 19.81
N ILE A 249 22.65 -5.80 18.60
CA ILE A 249 21.86 -7.02 18.31
C ILE A 249 22.72 -8.24 17.95
N GLY A 250 24.04 -8.07 17.91
CA GLY A 250 24.99 -9.18 17.76
C GLY A 250 26.10 -8.94 16.75
N LYS A 251 27.11 -9.82 16.80
CA LYS A 251 28.21 -9.88 15.84
C LYS A 251 27.98 -10.99 14.82
N ARG A 252 28.38 -10.78 13.56
CA ARG A 252 28.28 -11.78 12.47
C ARG A 252 29.58 -11.84 11.70
N SER A 253 30.10 -13.04 11.43
CA SER A 253 31.43 -13.26 10.82
C SER A 253 31.51 -12.93 9.34
N GLU A 254 30.41 -13.03 8.60
CA GLU A 254 30.36 -12.85 7.13
C GLU A 254 29.74 -11.50 6.72
N GLY A 255 29.70 -10.53 7.64
CA GLY A 255 29.04 -9.24 7.36
C GLY A 255 27.53 -9.32 7.13
N ARG A 256 26.87 -10.46 7.38
CA ARG A 256 25.47 -10.70 7.02
C ARG A 256 24.57 -10.89 8.23
N LEU A 257 23.49 -10.13 8.28
CA LEU A 257 22.39 -10.31 9.23
C LEU A 257 21.15 -10.78 8.49
N ARG A 258 20.73 -12.02 8.76
CA ARG A 258 19.49 -12.59 8.21
C ARG A 258 18.35 -12.36 9.18
N LEU A 259 17.28 -11.74 8.70
CA LEU A 259 16.00 -11.63 9.39
C LEU A 259 15.02 -12.53 8.63
N ILE A 260 14.41 -13.47 9.33
CA ILE A 260 13.50 -14.48 8.75
C ILE A 260 12.16 -14.31 9.44
N HIS A 261 11.07 -14.33 8.67
CA HIS A 261 9.71 -14.10 9.17
C HIS A 261 9.62 -12.77 9.91
N VAL A 262 9.92 -11.67 9.21
CA VAL A 262 9.90 -10.33 9.81
C VAL A 262 8.49 -9.98 10.31
N SER A 263 8.43 -9.24 11.40
CA SER A 263 7.22 -8.66 11.98
C SER A 263 7.40 -7.16 12.21
N LYS A 264 6.36 -6.46 12.64
CA LYS A 264 6.46 -5.03 12.99
C LYS A 264 7.53 -4.74 14.05
N GLU A 265 7.88 -5.69 14.92
CA GLU A 265 8.98 -5.55 15.89
C GLU A 265 10.37 -5.46 15.26
N ASN A 266 10.51 -5.89 14.00
CA ASN A 266 11.75 -5.78 13.25
C ASN A 266 11.93 -4.42 12.58
N GLU A 267 10.92 -3.56 12.58
CA GLU A 267 11.02 -2.19 12.07
C GLU A 267 11.98 -1.33 12.92
N GLY A 268 12.78 -0.49 12.27
CA GLY A 268 13.70 0.40 13.00
C GLY A 268 14.89 0.91 12.19
N PHE A 269 15.74 1.69 12.86
CA PHE A 269 17.01 2.17 12.32
C PHE A 269 18.10 1.13 12.54
N TYR A 270 18.65 0.59 11.44
CA TYR A 270 19.75 -0.36 11.48
C TYR A 270 21.07 0.30 11.05
N LYS A 271 22.16 -0.14 11.67
CA LYS A 271 23.53 0.14 11.23
C LYS A 271 24.46 -1.03 11.55
N CYS A 272 25.61 -1.07 10.88
CA CYS A 272 26.67 -2.02 11.18
C CYS A 272 27.99 -1.32 11.51
N GLU A 273 28.89 -2.01 12.20
CA GLU A 273 30.18 -1.48 12.63
C GLU A 273 31.31 -2.41 12.22
N HIS A 274 32.15 -1.90 11.32
CA HIS A 274 33.35 -2.58 10.87
C HIS A 274 34.42 -2.53 11.98
N PRO A 275 35.16 -3.64 12.24
CA PRO A 275 36.13 -3.75 13.34
C PRO A 275 37.14 -2.59 13.48
N THR A 276 37.58 -2.05 12.35
CA THR A 276 38.63 -1.02 12.28
C THR A 276 38.28 0.20 11.43
N LYS A 277 37.08 0.24 10.82
CA LYS A 277 36.73 1.25 9.81
C LYS A 277 35.53 2.11 10.20
N GLY A 278 34.99 1.90 11.40
CA GLY A 278 33.88 2.68 11.94
C GLY A 278 32.50 2.12 11.60
N GLN A 279 31.49 2.97 11.78
CA GLN A 279 30.08 2.61 11.64
C GLN A 279 29.51 3.03 10.29
N SER A 280 28.57 2.24 9.78
CA SER A 280 27.72 2.65 8.66
C SER A 280 26.77 3.78 9.10
N PRO A 281 26.27 4.58 8.16
CA PRO A 281 25.10 5.39 8.44
C PRO A 281 23.90 4.52 8.83
N GLU A 282 22.97 5.10 9.57
CA GLU A 282 21.70 4.44 9.89
C GLU A 282 20.77 4.43 8.68
N ASN A 283 20.06 3.31 8.50
CA ASN A 283 19.02 3.15 7.49
C ASN A 283 17.74 2.60 8.15
N TRP A 284 16.60 3.21 7.82
CA TRP A 284 15.29 2.75 8.27
C TRP A 284 14.85 1.51 7.50
N LEU A 285 14.56 0.43 8.22
CA LEU A 285 13.93 -0.77 7.68
C LEU A 285 12.44 -0.71 8.02
N GLU A 286 11.60 -0.45 7.02
CA GLU A 286 10.14 -0.43 7.16
C GLU A 286 9.56 -1.83 7.00
N VAL A 287 8.66 -2.22 7.90
CA VAL A 287 7.89 -3.47 7.82
C VAL A 287 6.40 -3.11 7.86
N ARG A 288 5.68 -3.48 6.82
CA ARG A 288 4.23 -3.30 6.71
C ARG A 288 3.53 -4.49 7.34
N GLY A 289 2.69 -4.20 8.34
CA GLY A 289 1.82 -5.20 8.95
C GLY A 289 0.71 -5.63 8.00
N ASP A 290 0.25 -6.88 8.09
CA ASP A 290 -1.01 -7.28 7.46
C ASP A 290 -2.19 -6.42 7.97
N ASP A 291 -2.07 -5.87 9.18
CA ASP A 291 -3.04 -4.95 9.82
C ASP A 291 -2.90 -3.47 9.39
N ASP A 292 -1.88 -3.09 8.59
CA ASP A 292 -1.84 -1.71 8.04
C ASP A 292 -2.87 -1.51 6.91
N ASP A 293 -3.51 -2.59 6.41
CA ASP A 293 -4.73 -2.56 5.60
C ASP A 293 -6.02 -2.54 6.47
N ILE A 294 -5.86 -2.62 7.80
CA ILE A 294 -6.93 -2.61 8.81
C ILE A 294 -6.59 -1.56 9.91
N ARG A 295 -6.10 -0.37 9.52
CA ARG A 295 -6.14 0.79 10.44
C ARG A 295 -7.55 1.35 10.53
N PHE A 296 -8.39 0.69 11.32
CA PHE A 296 -9.52 1.37 11.93
C PHE A 296 -8.99 2.42 12.92
N CYS A 297 -9.05 3.70 12.53
CA CYS A 297 -8.96 4.80 13.48
C CYS A 297 -10.18 4.75 14.40
N TYR A 298 -10.09 4.02 15.51
CA TYR A 298 -10.98 4.25 16.64
C TYR A 298 -10.36 5.36 17.50
N GLY A 299 -10.76 6.60 17.27
CA GLY A 299 -10.57 7.68 18.24
C GLY A 299 -11.69 7.61 19.27
N PHE A 300 -11.35 7.37 20.54
CA PHE A 300 -12.30 7.41 21.66
C PHE A 300 -12.02 8.63 22.53
N GLU A 301 -13.06 9.38 22.86
CA GLU A 301 -13.05 10.37 23.93
C GLU A 301 -13.79 9.75 25.13
N ILE A 302 -13.16 9.76 26.30
CA ILE A 302 -13.74 9.29 27.57
C ILE A 302 -14.14 10.54 28.36
N GLU A 303 -15.43 10.75 28.57
CA GLU A 303 -15.90 11.50 29.73
C GLU A 303 -16.45 10.49 30.74
N ASP A 304 -15.76 10.40 31.86
CA ASP A 304 -15.97 9.47 32.96
C ASP A 304 -17.22 9.83 33.75
N GLU A 305 -17.94 8.81 34.24
CA GLU A 305 -18.07 8.60 35.69
C GLU A 305 -18.78 7.27 35.96
N SER A 306 -18.01 6.35 36.55
CA SER A 306 -18.43 5.11 37.21
C SER A 306 -18.78 3.92 36.30
N LYS A 307 -17.75 3.11 35.97
CA LYS A 307 -17.79 1.64 36.12
C LYS A 307 -16.44 1.02 35.72
N THR A 308 -15.82 0.37 36.70
CA THR A 308 -14.68 -0.53 36.49
C THR A 308 -15.14 -1.72 35.64
N MET A 309 -14.57 -1.91 34.44
CA MET A 309 -14.73 -3.16 33.68
C MET A 309 -13.48 -4.03 33.81
N ILE A 310 -13.64 -5.20 34.43
CA ILE A 310 -12.67 -6.29 34.38
C ILE A 310 -12.86 -7.01 33.04
N VAL A 311 -11.90 -6.89 32.13
CA VAL A 311 -11.91 -7.63 30.86
C VAL A 311 -11.41 -9.06 31.13
N GLN A 312 -12.33 -10.02 31.18
CA GLN A 312 -11.96 -11.43 31.01
C GLN A 312 -11.94 -11.76 29.52
N LYS A 313 -10.73 -12.08 29.02
CA LYS A 313 -10.47 -12.61 27.68
C LYS A 313 -11.43 -13.77 27.38
N ARG A 314 -12.37 -13.61 26.45
CA ARG A 314 -12.90 -14.70 25.58
C ARG A 314 -13.83 -14.18 24.48
N SER A 315 -13.43 -14.52 23.25
CA SER A 315 -14.15 -14.57 21.97
C SER A 315 -15.17 -13.48 21.63
N ILE A 316 -14.78 -12.67 20.65
CA ILE A 316 -15.59 -11.75 19.85
C ILE A 316 -16.90 -12.42 19.40
N LYS A 317 -18.04 -11.97 19.93
CA LYS A 317 -19.37 -12.06 19.29
C LYS A 317 -20.36 -11.08 19.93
N GLN A 318 -20.90 -10.19 19.09
CA GLN A 318 -22.13 -9.35 19.27
C GLN A 318 -22.04 -8.23 20.33
N LEU A 319 -22.69 -7.06 20.24
CA LEU A 319 -23.55 -6.30 19.29
C LEU A 319 -23.60 -4.85 19.89
N ILE A 320 -23.87 -3.75 19.16
CA ILE A 320 -25.09 -2.90 19.29
C ILE A 320 -24.79 -1.50 18.67
N LEU A 321 -25.83 -0.94 18.03
CA LEU A 321 -25.98 0.38 17.41
C LEU A 321 -25.79 1.59 18.35
N MET A 322 -25.30 2.73 17.82
CA MET A 322 -25.80 4.08 18.15
C MET A 322 -25.33 5.16 17.15
N ASN A 323 -26.20 6.17 16.98
CA ASN A 323 -26.18 7.24 15.95
C ASN A 323 -24.97 8.19 16.03
N ALA A 324 -24.45 8.60 14.86
CA ALA A 324 -23.43 9.64 14.73
C ALA A 324 -23.87 10.77 13.78
N ARG A 325 -23.56 12.02 14.15
CA ARG A 325 -23.61 13.20 13.27
C ARG A 325 -22.24 13.90 13.26
N SER A 326 -21.96 14.50 12.10
CA SER A 326 -20.82 15.34 11.66
C SER A 326 -19.45 14.68 11.47
N VAL A 327 -18.93 14.82 10.24
CA VAL A 327 -17.59 14.45 9.76
C VAL A 327 -16.89 15.74 9.33
N GLU A 328 -15.71 16.03 9.88
CA GLU A 328 -14.75 16.95 9.27
C GLU A 328 -13.87 16.18 8.27
N ARG A 329 -13.70 16.76 7.08
CA ARG A 329 -12.92 16.19 5.96
C ARG A 329 -11.43 16.37 6.22
N CYS A 330 -10.68 15.28 6.40
CA CYS A 330 -9.28 15.25 6.00
C CYS A 330 -9.22 15.23 4.46
N LYS A 331 -8.90 16.37 3.84
CA LYS A 331 -8.41 16.41 2.46
C LYS A 331 -6.91 16.18 2.49
N LEU A 332 -6.43 15.00 2.07
CA LEU A 332 -5.05 14.87 1.62
C LEU A 332 -4.97 15.36 0.18
N GLN A 333 -4.06 16.31 -0.05
CA GLN A 333 -3.86 16.98 -1.33
C GLN A 333 -3.08 16.06 -2.28
N ASN A 334 -3.70 15.71 -3.42
CA ASN A 334 -3.13 14.97 -4.56
C ASN A 334 -2.05 15.77 -5.33
N SER A 335 -1.13 16.42 -4.63
CA SER A 335 -0.03 17.14 -5.25
C SER A 335 1.29 16.51 -4.85
N CYS A 336 2.12 16.15 -5.83
CA CYS A 336 3.51 15.74 -5.63
C CYS A 336 4.36 16.81 -4.84
N THR A 337 3.79 17.98 -4.51
CA THR A 337 4.37 18.98 -3.59
C THR A 337 4.24 18.66 -2.08
N SER A 338 3.46 17.64 -1.69
CA SER A 338 3.29 17.19 -0.30
C SER A 338 4.25 16.08 0.12
N LEU A 339 5.14 15.62 -0.78
CA LEU A 339 6.25 14.73 -0.45
C LEU A 339 7.07 15.33 0.70
N PRO A 340 7.49 14.54 1.71
CA PRO A 340 8.12 15.08 2.91
C PRO A 340 9.34 15.91 2.51
N LYS A 341 9.24 17.24 2.71
CA LYS A 341 10.41 18.09 2.82
C LYS A 341 11.18 17.55 4.00
N ILE A 342 12.35 16.97 3.74
CA ILE A 342 13.29 16.60 4.79
C ILE A 342 13.64 17.91 5.50
N HIS A 343 13.00 18.15 6.64
CA HIS A 343 13.49 19.12 7.60
C HIS A 343 14.82 18.57 8.11
N SER A 344 15.93 19.12 7.60
CA SER A 344 17.18 19.13 8.35
C SER A 344 16.91 19.88 9.65
N ARG A 345 16.52 19.15 10.70
CA ARG A 345 16.70 19.66 12.06
C ARG A 345 18.19 19.60 12.35
N LEU A 346 18.79 20.79 12.36
CA LEU A 346 20.06 21.05 13.01
C LEU A 346 20.04 20.39 14.40
N LEU A 347 21.07 19.58 14.64
CA LEU A 347 21.61 19.34 15.97
C LEU A 347 22.18 20.66 16.48
N LEU A 348 21.67 21.12 17.62
CA LEU A 348 22.43 21.82 18.65
C LEU A 348 22.23 21.05 19.95
#